data_AF-A0A357TFM1-F1
#
_entry.id   AF-A0A357TFM1-F1
#
_cell.length_a   1.000
_cell.length_b   1.000
_cell.length_c   1.000
_cell.angle_alpha   90.00
_cell.angle_beta   90.00
_cell.angle_gamma   90.00
#
_symmetry.space_group_name_H-M   'P 1'
#
loop_
_entity.id
_entity.type
_entity.pdbx_description
1 polymer ?
#
loop_
_entity_poly.entity_id
_entity_poly.type
_entity_poly.pdbx_seq_one_letter_code
_entity_poly.pdbx_strand_id
1 'polypeptide(L)'
;CVSLGIAMTIEDSWGGDIITAAISHLAHSTPTELLFSSTDFNSYVTVSIADGAPQRQDGKLAASTAPGLGITPKMDALGDAVFVTE
;
A
#
# COMPACT_ATOMS: atom_id res chain seq x y z
N CYS A 1 0.60 19.22 6.04
CA CYS A 1 -0.85 19.02 6.05
C CYS A 1 -1.42 19.04 7.46
N VAL A 2 -0.95 18.17 8.37
CA VAL A 2 -1.43 18.14 9.77
C VAL A 2 -1.37 19.49 10.48
N SER A 3 -0.22 20.16 10.51
CA SER A 3 -0.06 21.47 11.17
C SER A 3 -0.90 22.60 10.56
N LEU A 4 -1.43 22.40 9.35
CA LEU A 4 -2.23 23.38 8.62
C LEU A 4 -3.72 23.00 8.56
N GLY A 5 -4.11 21.86 9.15
CA GLY A 5 -5.49 21.36 9.09
C GLY A 5 -5.96 20.97 7.69
N ILE A 6 -5.05 20.56 6.80
CA ILE A 6 -5.38 20.17 5.42
C ILE A 6 -5.57 18.66 5.37
N ALA A 7 -6.79 18.22 5.02
CA ALA A 7 -7.08 16.82 4.79
C ALA A 7 -6.41 16.30 3.51
N MET A 8 -5.99 15.04 3.51
CA MET A 8 -5.25 14.42 2.40
C MET A 8 -5.94 13.16 1.90
N THR A 9 -5.91 12.96 0.58
CA THR A 9 -5.97 11.63 0.00
C THR A 9 -4.59 11.02 0.06
N ILE A 10 -4.46 9.83 0.63
CA ILE A 10 -3.21 9.08 0.66
C ILE A 10 -3.26 8.03 -0.46
N GLU A 11 -2.49 8.28 -1.52
CA GLU A 11 -2.47 7.47 -2.73
C GLU A 11 -1.08 7.49 -3.40
N ASP A 12 -1.00 6.91 -4.59
CA ASP A 12 0.13 6.95 -5.52
C ASP A 12 -0.44 7.04 -6.95
N SER A 13 0.43 7.23 -7.95
CA SER A 13 0.10 7.21 -9.36
C SER A 13 -0.62 5.94 -9.83
N TRP A 14 -0.17 4.77 -9.37
CA TRP A 14 -0.78 3.46 -9.56
C TRP A 14 -0.07 2.42 -8.67
N GLY A 15 -0.45 1.15 -8.75
CA GLY A 15 0.38 0.08 -8.17
C GLY A 15 -0.31 -1.26 -8.05
N GLY A 16 0.37 -2.15 -7.33
CA GLY A 16 -0.17 -3.42 -6.86
C GLY A 16 0.08 -3.57 -5.36
N ASP A 17 0.32 -4.80 -4.92
CA ASP A 17 0.41 -5.17 -3.49
C ASP A 17 1.40 -4.33 -2.67
N ILE A 18 2.59 -4.08 -3.20
CA ILE A 18 3.66 -3.35 -2.49
C ILE A 18 3.26 -1.88 -2.27
N ILE A 19 2.65 -1.23 -3.27
CA ILE A 19 2.18 0.15 -3.17
C ILE A 19 0.97 0.24 -2.23
N THR A 20 0.00 -0.67 -2.34
CA THR A 20 -1.14 -0.71 -1.39
C THR A 20 -0.65 -0.86 0.05
N ALA A 21 0.39 -1.67 0.30
CA ALA A 21 1.00 -1.78 1.63
C ALA A 21 1.54 -0.44 2.12
N ALA A 22 2.34 0.25 1.30
CA ALA A 22 2.87 1.58 1.65
C ALA A 22 1.76 2.61 1.93
N ILE A 23 0.74 2.66 1.08
CA ILE A 23 -0.44 3.53 1.26
C ILE A 23 -1.11 3.23 2.60
N SER A 24 -1.35 1.96 2.93
CA SER A 24 -2.04 1.58 4.18
C SER A 24 -1.29 2.05 5.43
N HIS A 25 0.04 1.95 5.43
CA HIS A 25 0.89 2.36 6.56
C HIS A 25 0.84 3.88 6.76
N LEU A 26 0.97 4.65 5.68
CA LEU A 26 0.89 6.11 5.77
C LEU A 26 -0.52 6.57 6.17
N ALA A 27 -1.57 5.95 5.62
CA ALA A 27 -2.95 6.22 5.99
C ALA A 27 -3.21 5.94 7.48
N HIS A 28 -2.72 4.82 8.02
CA HIS A 28 -2.84 4.48 9.45
C HIS A 28 -2.05 5.40 10.38
N SER A 29 -0.99 6.04 9.87
CA SER A 29 -0.24 7.06 10.62
C SER A 29 -0.85 8.48 10.53
N THR A 30 -1.94 8.65 9.77
CA THR A 30 -2.61 9.93 9.57
C THR A 30 -3.82 10.05 10.50
N PRO A 31 -3.99 11.16 11.26
CA PRO A 31 -5.19 11.38 12.06
C PRO A 31 -6.46 11.26 11.22
N THR A 32 -7.46 10.53 11.70
CA THR A 32 -8.67 10.20 10.91
C THR A 32 -9.41 11.43 10.40
N GLU A 33 -9.46 12.52 11.17
CA GLU A 33 -10.08 13.79 10.75
C GLU A 33 -9.37 14.49 9.58
N LEU A 34 -8.12 14.10 9.29
CA LEU A 34 -7.30 14.65 8.20
C LEU A 34 -7.00 13.60 7.11
N LEU A 35 -7.48 12.36 7.27
CA LEU A 35 -7.47 11.35 6.22
C LEU A 35 -8.77 11.46 5.44
N PHE A 36 -8.75 12.20 4.33
CA PHE A 36 -9.93 12.35 3.47
C PHE A 36 -10.30 11.01 2.82
N SER A 37 -9.31 10.31 2.25
CA SER A 37 -9.46 8.97 1.69
C SER A 37 -8.11 8.29 1.48
N SER A 38 -8.16 7.00 1.15
CA SER A 38 -7.06 6.20 0.60
C SER A 38 -7.62 5.19 -0.39
N THR A 39 -6.78 4.57 -1.22
CA THR A 39 -7.22 3.60 -2.23
C THR A 39 -6.42 2.30 -2.20
N ASP A 40 -7.04 1.21 -2.66
CA ASP A 40 -6.50 -0.15 -2.71
C ASP A 40 -6.18 -0.57 -4.16
N PHE A 41 -5.09 -0.07 -4.73
CA PHE A 41 -4.75 -0.33 -6.15
C PHE A 41 -4.63 -1.82 -6.50
N ASN A 42 -4.19 -2.66 -5.57
CA ASN A 42 -4.09 -4.10 -5.78
C ASN A 42 -5.44 -4.78 -6.10
N SER A 43 -6.60 -4.19 -5.78
CA SER A 43 -7.91 -4.73 -6.19
C SER A 43 -8.33 -4.35 -7.61
N TYR A 44 -7.59 -3.45 -8.28
CA TYR A 44 -7.85 -2.98 -9.64
C TYR A 44 -7.09 -3.79 -10.68
N VAL A 45 -6.12 -4.61 -10.25
CA VAL A 45 -5.25 -5.41 -11.10
C VAL A 45 -5.53 -6.90 -10.92
N THR A 46 -5.07 -7.72 -11.87
CA THR A 46 -5.34 -9.17 -11.89
C THR A 46 -4.16 -10.03 -11.43
N VAL A 47 -2.98 -9.44 -11.21
CA VAL A 47 -1.76 -10.13 -10.82
C VAL A 47 -1.32 -9.64 -9.45
N SER A 48 -1.26 -10.57 -8.50
CA SER A 48 -0.66 -10.32 -7.18
C SER A 48 0.85 -10.53 -7.24
N ILE A 49 1.60 -9.61 -6.63
CA ILE A 49 3.06 -9.60 -6.63
C ILE A 49 3.67 -9.69 -5.22
N ALA A 50 2.86 -9.70 -4.16
CA ALA A 50 3.34 -9.95 -2.80
C ALA A 50 2.25 -10.59 -1.92
N ASP A 51 2.68 -11.44 -1.00
CA ASP A 51 1.83 -11.95 0.08
C ASP A 51 1.78 -10.97 1.26
N GLY A 52 0.69 -11.02 2.02
CA GLY A 52 0.49 -10.18 3.21
C GLY A 52 0.04 -8.75 2.92
N ALA A 53 -0.18 -8.39 1.66
CA ALA A 53 -0.63 -7.05 1.29
C ALA A 53 -2.06 -6.76 1.80
N PRO A 54 -2.37 -5.51 2.19
CA PRO A 54 -3.71 -5.13 2.62
C PRO A 54 -4.77 -5.49 1.59
N GLN A 55 -5.89 -6.00 2.07
CA GLN A 55 -7.06 -6.31 1.26
C GLN A 55 -8.23 -5.49 1.75
N ARG A 56 -9.00 -4.91 0.83
CA ARG A 56 -10.17 -4.13 1.18
C ARG A 56 -11.24 -5.02 1.84
N GLN A 57 -11.68 -4.61 3.00
CA GLN A 57 -12.80 -5.22 3.73
C GLN A 57 -13.79 -4.12 4.09
N ASP A 58 -15.02 -4.25 3.60
CA ASP A 58 -16.11 -3.27 3.82
C ASP A 58 -15.69 -1.81 3.55
N GLY A 59 -14.95 -1.60 2.45
CA GLY A 59 -14.49 -0.27 2.02
C GLY A 59 -13.28 0.28 2.79
N LYS A 60 -12.62 -0.53 3.63
CA LYS A 60 -11.48 -0.10 4.45
C LYS A 60 -10.24 -0.97 4.22
N LEU A 61 -9.07 -0.38 4.50
CA LEU A 61 -7.78 -1.06 4.51
C LEU A 61 -7.18 -1.07 5.92
N ALA A 62 -6.41 -2.12 6.19
CA ALA A 62 -5.61 -2.24 7.40
C ALA A 62 -4.14 -2.48 7.04
N ALA A 63 -3.25 -1.65 7.59
CA ALA A 63 -1.81 -1.90 7.50
C ALA A 63 -1.44 -3.16 8.29
N SER A 64 -0.40 -3.86 7.82
CA SER A 64 0.14 -5.01 8.54
C SER A 64 0.78 -4.57 9.86
N THR A 65 0.68 -5.41 10.88
CA THR A 65 1.40 -5.22 12.16
C THR A 65 2.79 -5.87 12.17
N ALA A 66 3.17 -6.56 11.09
CA ALA A 66 4.51 -7.09 10.93
C ALA A 66 5.54 -5.98 10.62
N PRO A 67 6.84 -6.21 10.87
CA PRO A 67 7.87 -5.21 10.60
C PRO A 67 7.92 -4.72 9.15
N GLY A 68 8.31 -3.45 8.97
CA GLY A 68 8.39 -2.82 7.65
C GLY A 68 7.02 -2.71 6.99
N LEU A 69 6.94 -2.98 5.68
CA LEU A 69 5.66 -3.02 4.97
C LEU A 69 4.81 -4.25 5.33
N GLY A 70 5.41 -5.27 5.97
CA GLY A 70 4.71 -6.49 6.37
C GLY A 70 4.26 -7.36 5.19
N ILE A 71 4.97 -7.28 4.06
CA ILE A 71 4.72 -8.06 2.83
C ILE A 71 5.92 -8.92 2.46
N THR A 72 5.68 -9.99 1.71
CA THR A 72 6.72 -10.85 1.12
C THR A 72 6.55 -10.88 -0.40
N PRO A 73 7.52 -10.41 -1.21
CA PRO A 73 7.40 -10.42 -2.67
C PRO A 73 7.29 -11.84 -3.26
N LYS A 74 6.42 -12.00 -4.26
CA LYS A 74 6.24 -13.23 -5.05
C LYS A 74 7.23 -13.25 -6.20
N MET A 75 8.39 -13.86 -5.98
CA MET A 75 9.48 -13.85 -6.96
C MET A 75 9.14 -14.59 -8.27
N ASP A 76 8.24 -15.56 -8.22
CA ASP A 76 7.67 -16.22 -9.41
C ASP A 76 6.83 -15.27 -10.26
N ALA A 77 6.07 -14.36 -9.63
CA ALA A 77 5.29 -13.33 -10.32
C ALA A 77 6.18 -12.18 -10.84
N LEU A 78 7.24 -11.83 -10.11
CA LEU A 78 8.19 -10.77 -10.50
C LEU A 78 9.16 -11.23 -11.60
N GLY A 79 9.47 -12.52 -11.66
CA GLY A 79 10.43 -13.09 -12.59
C GLY A 79 11.88 -12.74 -12.27
N ASP A 80 12.75 -12.96 -13.25
CA ASP A 80 14.18 -12.70 -13.11
C ASP A 80 14.48 -11.20 -13.05
N ALA A 81 15.50 -10.84 -12.27
CA ALA A 81 15.96 -9.45 -12.20
C ALA A 81 16.45 -8.97 -13.57
N VAL A 82 15.88 -7.86 -14.05
CA VAL A 82 16.27 -7.25 -15.33
C VAL A 82 17.65 -6.58 -15.29
N PHE A 83 18.14 -6.25 -14.09
CA PHE A 83 19.45 -5.65 -13.87
C PHE A 83 19.96 -5.99 -12.46
N VAL A 84 21.24 -6.33 -12.37
CA VAL A 84 21.97 -6.54 -11.12
C VAL A 84 23.32 -5.85 -11.24
N THR A 85 23.70 -5.11 -10.20
CA THR A 85 25.01 -4.46 -10.07
C THR A 85 25.70 -5.00 -8.83
N GLU A 86 27.04 -5.03 -8.87
CA GLU A 86 27.90 -5.32 -7.73
C GLU A 86 27.97 -4.15 -6.75
#